data_AF-A0A1S7S486-F1
#
_entry.id   AF-A0A1S7S486-F1
#
_cell.length_a   1.000
_cell.length_b   1.000
_cell.length_c   1.000
_cell.angle_alpha   90.00
_cell.angle_beta   90.00
_cell.angle_gamma   90.00
#
_symmetry.space_group_name_H-M   'P 1'
#
loop_
_entity.id
_entity.type
_entity.pdbx_description
1 polymer ?
#
loop_
_entity_poly.entity_id
_entity_poly.type
_entity_poly.pdbx_seq_one_letter_code
_entity_poly.pdbx_strand_id
1 'polypeptide(L)'
;MRKPIAERIRQLEERRKALQARLDRQERAQATRRKILLGSFLLEQLQRNDQTRHNDELRQWLAKELPAFFTRDADLALFADILEPASLPDVQDNSDDNDQR
;
A
#
# COMPACT_ATOMS: atom_id res chain seq x y z
N MET A 1 29.77 5.87 49.59
CA MET A 1 28.72 6.88 49.82
C MET A 1 27.53 6.59 48.92
N ARG A 2 26.31 6.61 49.46
CA ARG A 2 25.07 6.29 48.71
C ARG A 2 24.73 7.49 47.82
N LYS A 3 24.51 7.27 46.50
CA LYS A 3 24.11 8.36 45.59
C LYS A 3 22.83 9.04 46.12
N PRO A 4 22.74 10.38 46.06
CA PRO A 4 21.54 11.09 46.48
C PRO A 4 20.35 10.61 45.64
N ILE A 5 19.18 10.53 46.27
CA ILE A 5 17.96 9.98 45.67
C ILE A 5 17.62 10.68 44.34
N ALA A 6 17.85 11.99 44.25
CA ALA A 6 17.67 12.78 43.03
C ALA A 6 18.54 12.29 41.85
N GLU A 7 19.80 11.93 42.10
CA GLU A 7 20.69 11.42 41.06
C GLU A 7 20.24 10.04 40.56
N ARG A 8 19.69 9.21 41.46
CA ARG A 8 19.12 7.91 41.10
C ARG A 8 17.84 8.05 40.28
N ILE A 9 16.96 9.00 40.63
CA ILE A 9 15.75 9.31 39.86
C ILE A 9 16.13 9.74 38.45
N ARG A 10 17.07 10.69 38.32
CA ARG A 10 17.57 11.15 37.02
C ARG A 10 18.14 10.01 36.18
N GLN A 11 18.92 9.12 36.77
CA GLN A 11 19.47 7.95 36.07
C GLN A 11 18.38 6.98 35.59
N LEU A 12 17.32 6.80 36.36
CA LEU A 12 16.19 5.95 35.95
C LEU A 12 15.38 6.60 34.82
N GLU A 13 15.17 7.92 34.87
CA GLU A 13 14.49 8.67 33.81
C GLU A 13 15.27 8.64 32.49
N GLU A 14 16.59 8.84 32.55
CA GLU A 14 17.48 8.75 31.38
C GLU A 14 17.44 7.34 30.76
N ARG A 15 17.48 6.28 31.59
CA ARG A 15 17.34 4.90 31.13
C ARG A 15 15.97 4.63 30.51
N ARG A 16 14.89 5.11 31.13
CA ARG A 16 13.53 4.98 30.58
C ARG A 16 13.43 5.66 29.21
N LYS A 17 13.93 6.89 29.08
CA LYS A 17 13.92 7.63 27.82
C LYS A 17 14.69 6.91 26.73
N ALA A 18 15.85 6.33 27.07
CA ALA A 18 16.64 5.53 26.13
C ALA A 18 15.91 4.26 25.69
N LEU A 19 15.23 3.56 26.61
CA LEU A 19 14.43 2.38 26.27
C LEU A 19 13.23 2.74 25.40
N GLN A 20 12.52 3.82 25.71
CA GLN A 20 11.39 4.29 24.90
C GLN A 20 11.84 4.62 23.47
N ALA A 21 12.92 5.38 23.31
CA ALA A 21 13.44 5.72 21.99
C ALA A 21 13.84 4.48 21.17
N ARG A 22 14.32 3.42 21.82
CA ARG A 22 14.63 2.15 21.17
C ARG A 22 13.36 1.41 20.74
N LEU A 23 12.33 1.41 21.59
CA LEU A 23 11.03 0.83 21.26
C LEU A 23 10.39 1.54 20.07
N ASP A 24 10.33 2.88 20.09
CA ASP A 24 9.77 3.69 19.00
C ASP A 24 10.51 3.46 17.68
N ARG A 25 11.83 3.24 17.73
CA ARG A 25 12.63 2.88 16.55
C ARG A 25 12.25 1.49 16.03
N GLN A 26 12.08 0.52 16.92
CA GLN A 26 11.70 -0.84 16.55
C GLN A 26 10.29 -0.87 15.94
N GLU A 27 9.34 -0.15 16.53
CA GLU A 27 7.97 -0.05 16.03
C GLU A 27 7.93 0.57 14.63
N ARG A 28 8.66 1.67 14.41
CA ARG A 28 8.78 2.26 13.07
C ARG A 28 9.42 1.31 12.06
N ALA A 29 10.49 0.61 12.45
CA ALA A 29 11.12 -0.38 11.59
C ALA A 29 10.16 -1.53 11.21
N GLN A 30 9.38 -2.03 12.19
CA GLN A 30 8.38 -3.06 11.94
C GLN A 30 7.22 -2.54 11.07
N ALA A 31 6.75 -1.32 11.32
CA ALA A 31 5.68 -0.70 10.52
C ALA A 31 6.10 -0.52 9.06
N THR A 32 7.31 -0.01 8.81
CA THR A 32 7.87 0.10 7.46
C THR A 32 8.00 -1.27 6.81
N ARG A 33 8.52 -2.28 7.53
CA ARG A 33 8.64 -3.64 7.01
C ARG A 33 7.28 -4.24 6.63
N ARG A 34 6.25 -4.06 7.46
CA ARG A 34 4.88 -4.54 7.16
C ARG A 34 4.32 -3.87 5.90
N LYS A 35 4.47 -2.54 5.77
CA LYS A 35 4.00 -1.80 4.60
C LYS A 35 4.69 -2.27 3.32
N ILE A 36 6.01 -2.44 3.35
CA ILE A 36 6.79 -2.91 2.20
C ILE A 36 6.37 -4.33 1.81
N LEU A 37 6.33 -5.26 2.77
CA LEU A 37 6.00 -6.66 2.49
C LEU A 37 4.57 -6.83 1.96
N LEU A 38 3.61 -6.11 2.55
CA LEU A 38 2.23 -6.14 2.08
C LEU A 38 2.10 -5.56 0.67
N GLY A 39 2.76 -4.42 0.43
CA GLY A 39 2.78 -3.79 -0.89
C GLY A 39 3.43 -4.68 -1.96
N SER A 40 4.60 -5.26 -1.67
CA SER A 40 5.27 -6.17 -2.61
C SER A 40 4.45 -7.41 -2.90
N PHE A 41 3.83 -8.00 -1.87
CA PHE A 41 2.97 -9.17 -2.04
C PHE A 41 1.76 -8.84 -2.91
N LEU A 42 1.08 -7.71 -2.65
CA LEU A 42 -0.07 -7.28 -3.43
C LEU A 42 0.29 -7.02 -4.90
N LEU A 43 1.41 -6.33 -5.15
CA LEU A 43 1.91 -6.10 -6.51
C LEU A 43 2.22 -7.42 -7.22
N GLU A 44 2.85 -8.37 -6.54
CA GLU A 44 3.13 -9.69 -7.12
C GLU A 44 1.84 -10.45 -7.46
N GLN A 45 0.80 -10.37 -6.60
CA GLN A 45 -0.50 -10.97 -6.89
C GLN A 45 -1.15 -10.36 -8.14
N LEU A 46 -1.08 -9.04 -8.30
CA LEU A 46 -1.61 -8.35 -9.48
C LEU A 46 -0.76 -8.57 -10.74
N GLN A 47 0.53 -8.86 -10.62
CA GLN A 47 1.39 -9.16 -11.76
C GLN A 47 1.25 -10.60 -12.26
N ARG A 48 0.80 -11.52 -11.40
CA ARG A 48 0.47 -12.88 -11.82
C ARG A 48 -0.69 -12.76 -12.83
N ASN A 49 -0.45 -13.21 -14.06
CA ASN A 49 -1.43 -13.28 -15.15
C ASN A 49 -2.49 -14.36 -14.89
N ASP A 50 -3.07 -14.34 -13.71
CA ASP A 50 -4.12 -15.23 -13.27
C ASP A 50 -5.39 -14.40 -13.18
N GLN A 51 -6.23 -14.51 -14.21
CA GLN A 51 -7.54 -13.86 -14.34
C GLN A 51 -8.56 -14.57 -13.45
N THR A 52 -8.20 -14.76 -12.19
CA THR A 52 -9.17 -15.18 -11.19
C THR A 52 -10.11 -14.01 -10.92
N ARG A 53 -11.39 -14.32 -10.74
CA ARG A 53 -12.39 -13.36 -10.27
C ARG A 53 -11.93 -12.56 -9.05
N HIS A 54 -11.14 -13.17 -8.17
CA HIS A 54 -10.58 -12.51 -7.00
C HIS A 54 -9.61 -11.37 -7.36
N ASN A 55 -8.69 -11.58 -8.32
CA ASN A 55 -7.77 -10.55 -8.77
C ASN A 55 -8.50 -9.40 -9.48
N ASP A 56 -9.56 -9.69 -10.24
CA ASP A 56 -10.36 -8.65 -10.91
C ASP A 56 -11.14 -7.79 -9.91
N GLU A 57 -11.77 -8.42 -8.91
CA GLU A 57 -12.45 -7.72 -7.81
C GLU A 57 -11.45 -6.85 -7.02
N LEU A 58 -10.23 -7.35 -6.80
CA LEU A 58 -9.15 -6.64 -6.12
C LEU A 58 -8.66 -5.43 -6.94
N ARG A 59 -8.47 -5.56 -8.26
CA ARG A 59 -8.12 -4.44 -9.15
C ARG A 59 -9.19 -3.36 -9.15
N GLN A 60 -10.46 -3.75 -9.26
CA GLN A 60 -11.58 -2.79 -9.20
C GLN A 60 -11.64 -2.06 -7.87
N TRP A 61 -11.42 -2.77 -6.75
CA TRP A 61 -11.38 -2.15 -5.43
C TRP A 61 -10.20 -1.17 -5.31
N LEU A 62 -8.99 -1.57 -5.76
CA LEU A 62 -7.81 -0.71 -5.75
C LEU A 62 -8.01 0.53 -6.63
N ALA A 63 -8.58 0.40 -7.83
CA ALA A 63 -8.86 1.53 -8.72
C ALA A 63 -9.81 2.57 -8.08
N LYS A 64 -10.68 2.15 -7.16
CA LYS A 64 -11.58 3.06 -6.41
C LYS A 64 -10.89 3.70 -5.20
N GLU A 65 -10.11 2.93 -4.45
CA GLU A 65 -9.57 3.37 -3.16
C GLU A 65 -8.16 4.00 -3.24
N LEU A 66 -7.27 3.53 -4.14
CA LEU A 66 -5.91 4.09 -4.29
C LEU A 66 -5.89 5.59 -4.60
N PRO A 67 -6.75 6.12 -5.49
CA PRO A 67 -6.76 7.55 -5.78
C PRO A 67 -7.05 8.40 -4.54
N ALA A 68 -7.87 7.90 -3.60
CA ALA A 68 -8.15 8.58 -2.34
C ALA A 68 -6.99 8.47 -1.33
N PHE A 69 -6.13 7.46 -1.48
CA PHE A 69 -4.97 7.24 -0.62
C PHE A 69 -3.76 8.10 -1.01
N PHE A 70 -3.56 8.35 -2.30
CA PHE A 70 -2.45 9.18 -2.76
C PHE A 70 -2.74 10.67 -2.62
N THR A 71 -1.68 11.42 -2.29
CA THR A 71 -1.74 12.88 -2.24
C THR A 71 -1.16 13.52 -3.50
N ARG A 72 -0.59 12.72 -4.41
CA ARG A 72 0.12 13.16 -5.62
C ARG A 72 -0.28 12.32 -6.81
N ASP A 73 -0.59 12.97 -7.92
CA ASP A 73 -0.93 12.31 -9.19
C ASP A 73 0.24 11.48 -9.75
N ALA A 74 1.48 11.91 -9.49
CA ALA A 74 2.68 11.18 -9.89
C ALA A 74 2.77 9.79 -9.25
N ASP A 75 2.28 9.64 -8.02
CA ASP A 75 2.27 8.34 -7.35
C ASP A 75 1.20 7.44 -7.98
N LEU A 76 0.05 7.98 -8.35
CA LEU A 76 -1.02 7.24 -9.04
C LEU A 76 -0.56 6.71 -10.40
N ALA A 77 0.20 7.52 -11.15
CA ALA A 77 0.71 7.14 -12.47
C ALA A 77 1.64 5.91 -12.45
N LEU A 78 2.27 5.59 -11.30
CA LEU A 78 3.12 4.41 -11.14
C LEU A 78 2.34 3.09 -11.12
N PHE A 79 1.01 3.13 -11.00
CA PHE A 79 0.16 1.94 -10.90
C PHE A 79 -0.79 1.77 -12.10
N ALA A 80 -0.76 2.68 -13.09
CA ALA A 80 -1.71 2.67 -14.20
C ALA A 80 -1.65 1.37 -15.01
N ASP A 81 -0.46 0.85 -15.27
CA ASP A 81 -0.20 -0.41 -15.99
C ASP A 81 -0.68 -1.66 -15.24
N ILE A 82 -0.81 -1.58 -13.92
CA ILE A 82 -1.24 -2.68 -13.05
C ILE A 82 -2.75 -2.57 -12.74
N LEU A 83 -3.30 -1.36 -12.65
CA LEU A 83 -4.69 -1.14 -12.25
C LEU A 83 -5.65 -1.09 -13.43
N GLU A 84 -5.21 -0.68 -14.62
CA GLU A 84 -6.05 -0.76 -15.79
C GLU A 84 -6.30 -2.24 -16.10
N PRO A 85 -7.57 -2.70 -16.12
CA PRO A 85 -7.87 -3.96 -16.76
C PRO A 85 -7.35 -3.82 -18.20
N ALA A 86 -6.68 -4.85 -18.72
CA ALA A 86 -6.37 -4.89 -20.14
C ALA A 86 -7.70 -4.79 -20.90
N SER A 87 -8.10 -3.57 -21.26
CA SER A 87 -9.23 -3.30 -22.14
C SER A 87 -8.81 -3.89 -23.47
N LEU A 88 -9.18 -5.16 -23.65
CA LEU A 88 -9.44 -5.69 -24.97
C LEU A 88 -10.39 -4.69 -25.65
N PRO A 89 -10.10 -4.28 -26.88
CA PRO A 89 -10.91 -3.29 -27.57
C PRO A 89 -12.35 -3.78 -27.59
N ASP A 90 -13.27 -2.90 -27.17
CA ASP A 90 -14.69 -3.01 -27.46
C ASP A 90 -14.80 -3.34 -28.96
N VAL A 91 -15.13 -4.60 -29.26
CA VAL A 91 -15.72 -4.92 -30.55
C VAL A 91 -17.12 -4.31 -30.45
N GLN A 92 -17.19 -3.02 -30.81
CA GLN A 92 -18.40 -2.40 -31.34
C GLN A 92 -18.78 -3.22 -32.58
N ASP A 93 -19.54 -4.29 -32.36
CA ASP A 93 -20.32 -4.89 -33.42
C ASP A 93 -21.45 -3.91 -33.73
N ASN A 94 -21.19 -3.08 -34.73
CA ASN A 94 -22.12 -2.11 -35.29
C ASN A 94 -23.39 -2.84 -35.74
N SER A 95 -24.38 -2.93 -34.86
CA SER A 95 -25.77 -2.85 -35.31
C SER A 95 -26.03 -1.40 -35.70
N ASP A 96 -25.90 -1.10 -37.00
CA ASP A 96 -27.00 -0.46 -37.73
C ASP A 96 -26.73 -0.36 -39.24
N ASP A 97 -27.72 -0.86 -39.97
CA ASP A 97 -28.27 -0.34 -41.22
C ASP A 97 -27.59 -0.72 -42.56
N ASN A 98 -28.25 -1.61 -43.30
CA ASN A 98 -28.79 -1.20 -44.61
C ASN A 98 -29.94 -2.11 -45.04
N ASP A 99 -31.13 -1.58 -44.83
CA ASP A 99 -32.36 -1.85 -45.54
C ASP A 99 -32.16 -1.74 -47.07
N GLN A 100 -32.13 -2.84 -47.84
CA GLN A 100 -32.38 -2.82 -49.30
C GLN A 100 -32.46 -4.21 -49.98
N ARG A 101 -33.68 -4.52 -50.45
CA ARG A 101 -34.11 -5.38 -51.59
C ARG A 101 -34.48 -6.84 -51.34
#